data_AF-A0A8J2NKK3-F1
#
_entry.id   AF-A0A8J2NKK3-F1
#
_cell.length_a   1.000
_cell.length_b   1.000
_cell.length_c   1.000
_cell.angle_alpha   90.00
_cell.angle_beta   90.00
_cell.angle_gamma   90.00
#
_symmetry.space_group_name_H-M   'P 1'
#
loop_
_entity.id
_entity.type
_entity.pdbx_description
1 polymer ?
#
loop_
_entity_poly.entity_id
_entity_poly.type
_entity_poly.pdbx_seq_one_letter_code
_entity_poly.pdbx_strand_id
1 'polypeptide(L)'
;MDAVCTIKNTSDPLTGDSKVTKHEPLDNYSKVYIKLSQFWETMRALIFFPYELARFQEQAASHEVNLWEKDTNAPNEEYYMNFTKPFPVAAIKSAQAKYSVGFQTLLFSAVSSALERTLKDCQQLVTENVLADCSRPVIPHPEGLTNSFYFGHICAPLFSSSKEVRLLETERSFRAHRVSNISMGLYYVMEMAAVLPSRLPWMCYSYLFQFVHIIFTSFPYYSTGVLLNNVPVSDSFTFFASPHRSADFITLVTGTASQIRFGLSIRKNVISLPPRFVHIIGEYIEEEMEQLCTLKNGRIAPANTMTVLTADGYMDVTEFPNLFDKRVLQKRDRNGNPVFGKFCETITHFLGYPFFIKVKNFDLAKHIVAFDYYCRCRIAPVNAMTVLTVDGYMDLAEFQNLFDKRILQKRDRNGNPVFGKFCETITHFLGYPFFIKVKNFDLAKHIVDFDYHLEGIDCFDENHLKVYLSNLMNEPWVDGTSYWKVTLIHNYNDQAKTLIIMKWQHVLADGFAMRSVMDAVCSIENTLDPVIGGSNLTKHKSLDIKSMVSL
;
A
#
# COMPACT_ATOMS: atom_id res chain seq x y z
N MET A 1 26.69 6.89 -23.61
CA MET A 1 27.66 6.63 -24.69
C MET A 1 26.86 6.23 -25.91
N ASP A 2 26.54 7.20 -26.77
CA ASP A 2 25.73 7.00 -27.97
C ASP A 2 26.63 6.60 -29.14
N ALA A 3 26.64 5.31 -29.47
CA ALA A 3 27.23 4.84 -30.71
C ALA A 3 26.21 5.02 -31.84
N VAL A 4 26.34 6.13 -32.57
CA VAL A 4 25.64 6.37 -33.85
C VAL A 4 26.08 5.29 -34.83
N CYS A 5 25.18 4.36 -35.15
CA CYS A 5 25.39 3.32 -36.13
C CYS A 5 25.26 3.94 -37.53
N THR A 6 26.37 4.29 -38.17
CA THR A 6 26.40 4.74 -39.56
C THR A 6 26.34 3.51 -40.47
N ILE A 7 25.18 3.25 -41.08
CA ILE A 7 25.04 2.19 -42.09
C ILE A 7 25.72 2.69 -43.37
N LYS A 8 26.92 2.17 -43.68
CA LYS A 8 27.53 2.32 -44.99
C LYS A 8 26.92 1.28 -45.94
N ASN A 9 26.04 1.72 -46.83
CA ASN A 9 25.65 0.93 -47.99
C ASN A 9 26.79 0.93 -49.00
N THR A 10 27.60 -0.13 -49.00
CA THR A 10 28.48 -0.43 -50.13
C THR A 10 27.70 -1.28 -51.12
N SER A 11 27.21 -0.66 -52.20
CA SER A 11 26.73 -1.40 -53.37
C SER A 11 27.94 -1.81 -54.20
N ASP A 12 28.05 -3.10 -54.50
CA ASP A 12 29.01 -3.63 -55.46
C ASP A 12 28.38 -3.52 -56.87
N PRO A 13 28.92 -2.70 -57.79
CA PRO A 13 28.23 -2.36 -59.04
C PRO A 13 28.25 -3.47 -60.11
N LEU A 14 28.86 -4.64 -59.86
CA LEU A 14 29.06 -5.65 -60.90
C LEU A 14 28.22 -6.92 -60.77
N THR A 15 27.49 -7.11 -59.67
CA THR A 15 26.57 -8.23 -59.52
C THR A 15 25.27 -7.73 -58.93
N GLY A 16 24.23 -7.58 -59.75
CA GLY A 16 22.90 -7.09 -59.37
C GLY A 16 22.11 -7.97 -58.40
N ASP A 17 22.79 -8.77 -57.56
CA ASP A 17 22.19 -9.58 -56.51
C ASP A 17 22.48 -8.96 -55.14
N SER A 18 21.52 -8.21 -54.61
CA SER A 18 21.56 -7.78 -53.21
C SER A 18 21.33 -8.99 -52.30
N LYS A 19 22.39 -9.69 -51.91
CA LYS A 19 22.35 -10.62 -50.78
C LYS A 19 22.14 -9.80 -49.51
N VAL A 20 20.88 -9.65 -49.08
CA VAL A 20 20.54 -9.23 -47.73
C VAL A 20 21.01 -10.34 -46.80
N THR A 21 22.24 -10.24 -46.31
CA THR A 21 22.68 -11.00 -45.14
C THR A 21 21.76 -10.60 -43.99
N LYS A 22 20.83 -11.48 -43.62
CA LYS A 22 20.11 -11.38 -42.36
C LYS A 22 21.17 -11.39 -41.25
N HIS A 23 21.55 -10.21 -40.78
CA HIS A 23 22.31 -10.10 -39.54
C HIS A 23 21.44 -10.75 -38.46
N GLU A 24 21.97 -11.79 -37.81
CA GLU A 24 21.35 -12.32 -36.60
C GLU A 24 21.09 -11.15 -35.66
N PRO A 25 19.87 -10.99 -35.15
CA PRO A 25 19.49 -9.79 -34.44
C PRO A 25 20.36 -9.63 -33.19
N LEU A 26 20.83 -8.39 -32.96
CA LEU A 26 21.52 -7.89 -31.76
C LEU A 26 20.76 -8.17 -30.43
N ASP A 27 19.61 -8.84 -30.49
CA ASP A 27 18.78 -9.28 -29.37
C ASP A 27 19.51 -10.15 -28.35
N ASN A 28 20.54 -10.89 -28.74
CA ASN A 28 21.30 -11.70 -27.78
C ASN A 28 22.23 -10.84 -26.92
N TYR A 29 22.85 -9.80 -27.49
CA TYR A 29 23.72 -8.89 -26.74
C TYR A 29 22.91 -7.99 -25.80
N SER A 30 21.74 -7.51 -26.24
CA SER A 30 20.84 -6.71 -25.38
C SER A 30 20.34 -7.53 -24.19
N LYS A 31 19.97 -8.81 -24.39
CA LYS A 31 19.57 -9.71 -23.30
C LYS A 31 20.69 -9.99 -22.30
N VAL A 32 21.92 -10.23 -22.78
CA VAL A 32 23.08 -10.48 -21.89
C VAL A 32 23.43 -9.21 -21.11
N TYR A 33 23.44 -8.04 -21.76
CA TYR A 33 23.70 -6.77 -21.10
C TYR A 33 22.65 -6.45 -20.03
N ILE A 34 21.36 -6.64 -20.33
CA ILE A 34 20.26 -6.47 -19.36
C ILE A 34 20.44 -7.40 -18.16
N LYS A 35 20.80 -8.68 -18.38
CA LYS A 35 21.05 -9.63 -17.29
C LYS A 35 22.26 -9.25 -16.45
N LEU A 36 23.35 -8.81 -17.06
CA LEU A 36 24.55 -8.38 -16.34
C LEU A 36 24.28 -7.10 -15.55
N SER A 37 23.54 -6.13 -16.09
CA SER A 37 23.18 -4.91 -15.35
C SER A 37 22.28 -5.25 -14.16
N GLN A 38 21.28 -6.12 -14.35
CA GLN A 38 20.42 -6.61 -13.26
C GLN A 38 21.23 -7.33 -12.17
N PHE A 39 22.20 -8.15 -12.57
CA PHE A 39 23.09 -8.83 -11.64
C PHE A 39 23.93 -7.84 -10.83
N TRP A 40 24.55 -6.84 -11.48
CA TRP A 40 25.35 -5.82 -10.80
C TRP A 40 24.52 -4.96 -9.85
N GLU A 41 23.31 -4.55 -10.25
CA GLU A 41 22.40 -3.82 -9.35
C GLU A 41 21.98 -4.66 -8.15
N THR A 42 21.75 -5.97 -8.34
CA THR A 42 21.44 -6.90 -7.25
C THR A 42 22.64 -7.04 -6.30
N MET A 43 23.85 -7.24 -6.83
CA MET A 43 25.06 -7.34 -6.02
C MET A 43 25.36 -6.05 -5.27
N ARG A 44 25.20 -4.89 -5.93
CA ARG A 44 25.31 -3.58 -5.30
C ARG A 44 24.32 -3.45 -4.15
N ALA A 45 23.04 -3.74 -4.39
CA ALA A 45 22.02 -3.71 -3.34
C ALA A 45 22.40 -4.61 -2.17
N LEU A 46 22.84 -5.85 -2.41
CA LEU A 46 23.27 -6.78 -1.34
C LEU A 46 24.48 -6.29 -0.55
N ILE A 47 25.48 -5.70 -1.21
CA ILE A 47 26.69 -5.17 -0.56
C ILE A 47 26.37 -3.95 0.30
N PHE A 48 25.52 -3.04 -0.20
CA PHE A 48 25.19 -1.80 0.50
C PHE A 48 24.02 -1.95 1.49
N PHE A 49 23.21 -3.00 1.38
CA PHE A 49 22.04 -3.22 2.23
C PHE A 49 22.33 -3.14 3.74
N PRO A 50 23.41 -3.74 4.29
CA PRO A 50 23.70 -3.61 5.72
C PRO A 50 23.97 -2.16 6.16
N TYR A 51 24.64 -1.38 5.31
CA TYR A 51 24.93 0.03 5.59
C TYR A 51 23.65 0.88 5.50
N GLU A 52 22.87 0.69 4.44
CA GLU A 52 21.60 1.37 4.29
C GLU A 52 20.62 1.03 5.43
N LEU A 53 20.59 -0.24 5.87
CA LEU A 53 19.81 -0.70 7.02
C LEU A 53 20.30 -0.08 8.33
N ALA A 54 21.62 0.03 8.54
CA ALA A 54 22.17 0.66 9.73
C ALA A 54 21.84 2.16 9.79
N ARG A 55 21.98 2.88 8.67
CA ARG A 55 21.57 4.28 8.55
C ARG A 55 20.07 4.44 8.78
N PHE A 56 19.26 3.53 8.23
CA PHE A 56 17.83 3.50 8.47
C PHE A 56 17.50 3.31 9.94
N GLN A 57 18.15 2.36 10.63
CA GLN A 57 17.96 2.14 12.06
C GLN A 57 18.42 3.34 12.89
N GLU A 58 19.49 4.03 12.51
CA GLU A 58 19.95 5.24 13.19
C GLU A 58 18.91 6.36 13.08
N GLN A 59 18.37 6.57 11.87
CA GLN A 59 17.29 7.52 11.64
C GLN A 59 16.04 7.13 12.42
N ALA A 60 15.60 5.86 12.36
CA ALA A 60 14.43 5.41 13.09
C ALA A 60 14.61 5.57 14.61
N ALA A 61 15.79 5.24 15.14
CA ALA A 61 16.12 5.39 16.56
C ALA A 61 16.33 6.83 17.03
N SER A 62 16.48 7.81 16.13
CA SER A 62 16.52 9.22 16.50
C SER A 62 15.12 9.84 16.62
N HIS A 63 14.08 9.17 16.15
CA HIS A 63 12.70 9.62 16.34
C HIS A 63 12.19 9.17 17.71
N GLU A 64 11.42 10.04 18.39
CA GLU A 64 10.80 9.65 19.66
C GLU A 64 9.82 8.49 19.45
N VAL A 65 9.83 7.57 20.40
CA VAL A 65 9.22 6.23 20.26
C VAL A 65 7.69 6.27 20.39
N ASN A 66 7.10 7.33 20.93
CA ASN A 66 5.64 7.47 20.99
C ASN A 66 5.23 8.94 20.83
N LEU A 67 4.44 9.23 19.80
CA LEU A 67 3.73 10.52 19.69
C LEU A 67 2.66 10.71 20.75
N TRP A 68 2.17 9.60 21.32
CA TRP A 68 0.99 9.60 22.17
C TRP A 68 1.20 8.77 23.43
N GLU A 69 0.56 9.19 24.51
CA GLU A 69 0.41 8.36 25.70
C GLU A 69 -0.59 7.22 25.41
N LYS A 70 -0.16 5.98 25.66
CA LYS A 70 -0.94 4.76 25.40
C LYS A 70 -1.51 4.17 26.68
N ASP A 71 -2.77 3.76 26.63
CA ASP A 71 -3.46 3.11 27.72
C ASP A 71 -3.06 1.65 27.66
N THR A 72 -2.13 1.29 28.54
CA THR A 72 -1.72 -0.10 28.68
C THR A 72 -2.85 -1.00 29.18
N ASN A 73 -3.93 -0.44 29.72
CA ASN A 73 -5.10 -1.17 30.23
C ASN A 73 -6.27 -1.25 29.23
N ALA A 74 -6.34 -0.35 28.24
CA ALA A 74 -7.42 -0.41 27.27
C ALA A 74 -7.27 -1.62 26.34
N PRO A 75 -8.39 -2.22 25.88
CA PRO A 75 -8.33 -3.32 24.93
C PRO A 75 -7.57 -2.88 23.68
N ASN A 76 -6.49 -3.58 23.36
CA ASN A 76 -5.51 -3.18 22.33
C ASN A 76 -6.06 -3.21 20.88
N GLU A 77 -7.34 -3.54 20.69
CA GLU A 77 -7.89 -3.98 19.40
C GLU A 77 -9.08 -3.16 18.91
N GLU A 78 -9.48 -2.09 19.62
CA GLU A 78 -10.56 -1.22 19.17
C GLU A 78 -10.08 0.01 18.40
N TYR A 79 -10.83 0.39 17.37
CA TYR A 79 -10.54 1.54 16.51
C TYR A 79 -11.68 2.57 16.50
N TYR A 80 -11.31 3.85 16.45
CA TYR A 80 -12.15 4.93 15.95
C TYR A 80 -11.93 5.05 14.44
N MET A 81 -13.02 5.23 13.69
CA MET A 81 -13.00 5.37 12.24
C MET A 81 -13.61 6.71 11.83
N ASN A 82 -13.06 7.34 10.80
CA ASN A 82 -13.70 8.46 10.11
C ASN A 82 -13.28 8.46 8.64
N PHE A 83 -14.00 9.20 7.81
CA PHE A 83 -13.58 9.50 6.45
C PHE A 83 -13.95 10.92 6.07
N THR A 84 -13.20 11.46 5.13
CA THR A 84 -13.42 12.82 4.61
C THR A 84 -14.45 12.84 3.49
N LYS A 85 -14.93 14.05 3.16
CA LYS A 85 -15.67 14.34 1.94
C LYS A 85 -14.84 13.98 0.69
N PRO A 86 -15.48 13.67 -0.44
CA PRO A 86 -14.77 13.37 -1.67
C PRO A 86 -14.06 14.61 -2.23
N PHE A 87 -12.81 14.45 -2.65
CA PHE A 87 -12.03 15.50 -3.33
C PHE A 87 -11.89 15.20 -4.82
N PRO A 88 -12.18 16.17 -5.72
CA PRO A 88 -12.02 15.97 -7.14
C PRO A 88 -10.56 15.68 -7.55
N VAL A 89 -10.33 14.55 -8.22
CA VAL A 89 -9.00 14.16 -8.74
C VAL A 89 -8.42 15.22 -9.69
N ALA A 90 -9.27 15.88 -10.48
CA ALA A 90 -8.87 16.97 -11.37
C ALA A 90 -8.27 18.16 -10.62
N ALA A 91 -8.83 18.52 -9.46
CA ALA A 91 -8.30 19.61 -8.64
C ALA A 91 -6.92 19.23 -8.07
N ILE A 92 -6.77 17.99 -7.62
CA ILE A 92 -5.50 17.48 -7.06
C ILE A 92 -4.43 17.41 -8.15
N LYS A 93 -4.75 16.93 -9.35
CA LYS A 93 -3.83 16.95 -10.51
C LYS A 93 -3.42 18.37 -10.90
N SER A 94 -4.35 19.33 -10.79
CA SER A 94 -4.05 20.74 -11.02
C SER A 94 -3.06 21.28 -9.98
N ALA A 95 -3.26 20.96 -8.70
CA ALA A 95 -2.30 21.26 -7.63
C ALA A 95 -0.96 20.56 -7.86
N GLN A 96 -0.96 19.31 -8.32
CA GLN A 96 0.25 18.54 -8.62
C GLN A 96 1.12 19.26 -9.65
N ALA A 97 0.51 19.69 -10.76
CA ALA A 97 1.18 20.46 -11.79
C ALA A 97 1.67 21.81 -11.26
N LYS A 98 0.84 22.51 -10.48
CA LYS A 98 1.17 23.82 -9.90
C LYS A 98 2.41 23.78 -9.02
N TYR A 99 2.55 22.76 -8.16
CA TYR A 99 3.66 22.65 -7.22
C TYR A 99 4.84 21.80 -7.72
N SER A 100 4.70 21.14 -8.88
CA SER A 100 5.72 20.24 -9.45
C SER A 100 6.14 19.11 -8.49
N VAL A 101 5.15 18.52 -7.81
CA VAL A 101 5.34 17.41 -6.85
C VAL A 101 4.58 16.15 -7.27
N GLY A 102 4.80 15.03 -6.60
CA GLY A 102 4.03 13.80 -6.80
C GLY A 102 2.58 13.91 -6.31
N PHE A 103 1.70 13.06 -6.83
CA PHE A 103 0.30 12.98 -6.37
C PHE A 103 0.22 12.58 -4.89
N GLN A 104 0.95 11.53 -4.49
CA GLN A 104 1.02 11.07 -3.09
C GLN A 104 1.61 12.12 -2.14
N THR A 105 2.54 12.94 -2.64
CA THR A 105 3.15 14.03 -1.88
C THR A 105 2.12 15.05 -1.40
N LEU A 106 1.19 15.46 -2.26
CA LEU A 106 0.11 16.38 -1.87
C LEU A 106 -0.77 15.79 -0.79
N LEU A 107 -1.20 14.54 -0.99
CA LEU A 107 -2.10 13.84 -0.07
C LEU A 107 -1.45 13.68 1.30
N PHE A 108 -0.20 13.22 1.33
CA PHE A 108 0.52 13.00 2.57
C PHE A 108 0.91 14.32 3.25
N SER A 109 1.22 15.37 2.49
CA SER A 109 1.45 16.72 3.05
C SER A 109 0.19 17.24 3.75
N ALA A 110 -1.01 16.96 3.20
CA ALA A 110 -2.26 17.32 3.86
C ALA A 110 -2.46 16.57 5.18
N VAL A 111 -2.16 15.27 5.20
CA VAL A 111 -2.16 14.44 6.43
C VAL A 111 -1.16 14.97 7.46
N SER A 112 0.06 15.30 7.03
CA SER A 112 1.11 15.86 7.90
C SER A 112 0.69 17.20 8.51
N SER A 113 0.04 18.07 7.70
CA SER A 113 -0.53 19.34 8.18
C SER A 113 -1.63 19.14 9.20
N ALA A 114 -2.59 18.26 8.89
CA ALA A 114 -3.70 17.97 9.78
C ALA A 114 -3.20 17.41 11.11
N LEU A 115 -2.26 16.48 11.07
CA LEU A 115 -1.67 15.89 12.27
C LEU A 115 -0.93 16.93 13.12
N GLU A 116 -0.12 17.81 12.51
CA GLU A 116 0.55 18.88 13.24
C GLU A 116 -0.45 19.79 13.96
N ARG A 117 -1.48 20.26 13.23
CA ARG A 117 -2.53 21.13 13.80
C ARG A 117 -3.25 20.44 14.95
N THR A 118 -3.64 19.18 14.75
CA THR A 118 -4.34 18.41 15.77
C THR A 118 -3.46 18.19 17.01
N LEU A 119 -2.18 17.85 16.84
CA LEU A 119 -1.24 17.69 17.95
C LEU A 119 -1.07 19.00 18.75
N LYS A 120 -0.99 20.14 18.05
CA LYS A 120 -0.94 21.47 18.67
C LYS A 120 -2.19 21.79 19.48
N ASP A 121 -3.38 21.52 18.93
CA ASP A 121 -4.64 21.78 19.61
C ASP A 121 -4.83 20.90 20.85
N CYS A 122 -4.29 19.68 20.81
CA CYS A 122 -4.26 18.76 21.95
C CYS A 122 -3.10 19.00 22.92
N GLN A 123 -2.30 20.06 22.71
CA GLN A 123 -1.15 20.42 23.53
C GLN A 123 -0.16 19.26 23.75
N GLN A 124 -0.06 18.36 22.76
CA GLN A 124 0.88 17.25 22.82
C GLN A 124 2.27 17.73 22.41
N LEU A 125 3.31 17.10 22.95
CA LEU A 125 4.67 17.30 22.48
C LEU A 125 4.75 16.84 21.03
N VAL A 126 5.14 17.76 20.16
CA VAL A 126 5.25 17.49 18.73
C VAL A 126 6.75 17.34 18.45
N THR A 127 7.14 16.26 17.80
CA THR A 127 8.48 16.10 17.24
C THR A 127 8.56 16.81 15.89
N GLU A 128 9.75 17.28 15.50
CA GLU A 128 9.96 17.94 14.19
C GLU A 128 9.42 17.12 13.01
N ASN A 129 9.66 15.80 13.08
CA ASN A 129 9.26 14.83 12.08
C ASN A 129 8.62 13.61 12.73
N VAL A 130 7.74 12.96 11.96
CA VAL A 130 7.13 11.69 12.31
C VAL A 130 7.44 10.65 11.26
N LEU A 131 7.86 9.47 11.68
CA LEU A 131 8.07 8.37 10.76
C LEU A 131 6.73 7.75 10.35
N ALA A 132 6.51 7.68 9.04
CA ALA A 132 5.34 7.07 8.44
C ALA A 132 5.73 5.92 7.52
N ASP A 133 4.94 4.84 7.57
CA ASP A 133 5.03 3.74 6.64
C ASP A 133 4.19 4.00 5.41
N CYS A 134 4.83 3.93 4.25
CA CYS A 134 4.20 3.93 2.96
C CYS A 134 4.29 2.54 2.36
N SER A 135 3.14 1.93 2.09
CA SER A 135 3.10 0.66 1.37
C SER A 135 3.18 0.90 -0.14
N ARG A 136 3.85 -0.02 -0.83
CA ARG A 136 3.99 -0.05 -2.29
C ARG A 136 3.81 -1.47 -2.79
N PRO A 137 3.13 -1.68 -3.93
CA PRO A 137 3.01 -3.00 -4.51
C PRO A 137 4.37 -3.51 -4.97
N VAL A 138 4.56 -4.82 -4.89
CA VAL A 138 5.58 -5.52 -5.65
C VAL A 138 5.14 -5.53 -7.12
N ILE A 139 6.09 -5.28 -8.04
CA ILE A 139 5.81 -5.20 -9.48
C ILE A 139 6.66 -6.25 -10.21
N PRO A 140 6.06 -7.11 -11.06
CA PRO A 140 4.63 -7.25 -11.29
C PRO A 140 3.89 -7.80 -10.05
N HIS A 141 2.70 -7.27 -9.78
CA HIS A 141 1.86 -7.78 -8.70
C HIS A 141 1.25 -9.13 -9.12
N PRO A 142 1.27 -10.17 -8.28
CA PRO A 142 0.65 -11.45 -8.62
C PRO A 142 -0.86 -11.31 -8.84
N GLU A 143 -1.41 -12.14 -9.71
CA GLU A 143 -2.86 -12.26 -9.85
C GLU A 143 -3.45 -13.03 -8.66
N GLY A 144 -4.62 -12.60 -8.19
CA GLY A 144 -5.40 -13.29 -7.15
C GLY A 144 -5.33 -12.64 -5.77
N LEU A 145 -5.79 -13.40 -4.77
CA LEU A 145 -5.86 -12.98 -3.36
C LEU A 145 -4.49 -13.18 -2.70
N THR A 146 -3.60 -12.20 -2.83
CA THR A 146 -2.29 -12.23 -2.16
C THR A 146 -1.92 -10.87 -1.60
N ASN A 147 -1.08 -10.90 -0.56
CA ASN A 147 -0.36 -9.73 -0.09
C ASN A 147 0.98 -9.70 -0.81
N SER A 148 1.17 -8.79 -1.75
CA SER A 148 2.43 -8.61 -2.46
C SER A 148 2.77 -7.12 -2.50
N PHE A 149 3.14 -6.61 -1.34
CA PHE A 149 3.56 -5.25 -1.14
C PHE A 149 4.73 -5.19 -0.16
N TYR A 150 5.40 -4.05 -0.14
CA TYR A 150 6.47 -3.74 0.77
C TYR A 150 6.25 -2.38 1.40
N PHE A 151 6.80 -2.17 2.60
CA PHE A 151 6.81 -0.88 3.24
C PHE A 151 8.10 -0.13 2.95
N GLY A 152 8.02 1.19 2.90
CA GLY A 152 9.15 1.99 3.29
C GLY A 152 8.74 3.19 4.09
N HIS A 153 9.75 3.79 4.68
CA HIS A 153 9.55 4.82 5.66
C HIS A 153 9.79 6.19 5.02
N ILE A 154 8.87 7.11 5.28
CA ILE A 154 9.01 8.51 4.95
C ILE A 154 8.85 9.34 6.21
N CYS A 155 9.56 10.46 6.29
CA CYS A 155 9.34 11.44 7.34
C CYS A 155 8.18 12.36 6.94
N ALA A 156 7.19 12.46 7.82
CA ALA A 156 6.13 13.47 7.79
C ALA A 156 6.64 14.73 8.49
N PRO A 157 6.90 15.82 7.75
CA PRO A 157 7.37 17.05 8.35
C PRO A 157 6.20 17.74 9.07
N LEU A 158 6.26 17.77 10.40
CA LEU A 158 5.24 18.42 11.21
C LEU A 158 5.56 19.92 11.33
N PHE A 159 6.81 20.31 11.60
CA PHE A 159 7.20 21.70 11.87
C PHE A 159 7.84 22.43 10.69
N SER A 160 7.16 22.47 9.57
CA SER A 160 7.61 23.29 8.45
C SER A 160 7.22 24.76 8.67
N SER A 161 8.11 25.68 8.29
CA SER A 161 7.86 27.13 8.39
C SER A 161 6.70 27.62 7.49
N SER A 162 6.34 26.84 6.48
CA SER A 162 5.22 27.09 5.57
C SER A 162 4.72 25.79 4.95
N LYS A 163 3.54 25.84 4.31
CA LYS A 163 2.93 24.71 3.61
C LYS A 163 3.74 24.30 2.39
N GLU A 164 4.30 25.26 1.67
CA GLU A 164 5.17 25.02 0.52
C GLU A 164 6.45 24.29 0.94
N VAL A 165 7.04 24.69 2.07
CA VAL A 165 8.21 24.00 2.64
C VAL A 165 7.84 22.57 3.03
N ARG A 166 6.72 22.36 3.73
CA ARG A 166 6.21 21.02 4.07
C ARG A 166 6.05 20.13 2.85
N LEU A 167 5.45 20.68 1.81
CA LEU A 167 5.17 19.97 0.57
C LEU A 167 6.47 19.54 -0.13
N LEU A 168 7.46 20.43 -0.19
CA LEU A 168 8.77 20.15 -0.79
C LEU A 168 9.62 19.17 0.04
N GLU A 169 9.56 19.25 1.37
CA GLU A 169 10.18 18.29 2.27
C GLU A 169 9.56 16.91 2.11
N THR A 170 8.23 16.85 2.02
CA THR A 170 7.49 15.62 1.74
C THR A 170 7.88 15.03 0.38
N GLU A 171 7.98 15.86 -0.66
CA GLU A 171 8.42 15.42 -2.00
C GLU A 171 9.82 14.80 -1.95
N ARG A 172 10.75 15.44 -1.22
CA ARG A 172 12.10 14.93 -1.05
C ARG A 172 12.10 13.56 -0.38
N SER A 173 11.30 13.39 0.66
CA SER A 173 11.13 12.10 1.36
C SER A 173 10.58 11.01 0.42
N PHE A 174 9.53 11.30 -0.35
CA PHE A 174 9.00 10.34 -1.32
C PHE A 174 9.99 10.00 -2.44
N ARG A 175 10.73 10.97 -2.96
CA ARG A 175 11.76 10.72 -3.97
C ARG A 175 12.86 9.81 -3.43
N ALA A 176 13.36 10.11 -2.23
CA ALA A 176 14.37 9.29 -1.56
C ALA A 176 13.84 7.86 -1.33
N HIS A 177 12.60 7.71 -0.89
CA HIS A 177 11.95 6.42 -0.72
C HIS A 177 11.79 5.67 -2.05
N ARG A 178 11.40 6.36 -3.14
CA ARG A 178 11.19 5.75 -4.47
C ARG A 178 12.46 5.11 -5.04
N VAL A 179 13.62 5.73 -4.80
CA VAL A 179 14.93 5.24 -5.26
C VAL A 179 15.63 4.34 -4.25
N SER A 180 15.06 4.16 -3.06
CA SER A 180 15.65 3.36 -1.99
C SER A 180 15.49 1.86 -2.25
N ASN A 181 16.62 1.14 -2.25
CA ASN A 181 16.64 -0.31 -2.31
C ASN A 181 16.29 -0.96 -0.96
N ILE A 182 16.32 -0.19 0.14
CA ILE A 182 16.02 -0.68 1.49
C ILE A 182 14.66 -1.35 1.54
N SER A 183 13.63 -0.72 0.98
CA SER A 183 12.27 -1.23 1.03
C SER A 183 12.11 -2.59 0.32
N MET A 184 12.74 -2.73 -0.84
CA MET A 184 12.79 -4.02 -1.55
C MET A 184 13.65 -5.05 -0.82
N GLY A 185 14.79 -4.63 -0.27
CA GLY A 185 15.64 -5.50 0.55
C GLY A 185 14.90 -6.02 1.78
N LEU A 186 14.19 -5.15 2.50
CA LEU A 186 13.34 -5.51 3.63
C LEU A 186 12.25 -6.50 3.22
N TYR A 187 11.59 -6.30 2.08
CA TYR A 187 10.63 -7.26 1.55
C TYR A 187 11.24 -8.66 1.38
N TYR A 188 12.41 -8.77 0.73
CA TYR A 188 13.07 -10.06 0.54
C TYR A 188 13.59 -10.67 1.85
N VAL A 189 14.08 -9.85 2.79
CA VAL A 189 14.47 -10.31 4.12
C VAL A 189 13.24 -10.84 4.87
N MET A 190 12.08 -10.20 4.75
CA MET A 190 10.84 -10.68 5.34
C MET A 190 10.34 -11.98 4.67
N GLU A 191 10.51 -12.12 3.36
CA GLU A 191 10.23 -13.36 2.62
C GLU A 191 11.11 -14.52 3.10
N MET A 192 12.42 -14.26 3.23
CA MET A 192 13.35 -15.23 3.79
C MET A 192 13.01 -15.55 5.24
N ALA A 193 12.70 -14.54 6.05
CA ALA A 193 12.31 -14.73 7.44
C ALA A 193 11.03 -15.57 7.54
N ALA A 194 10.10 -15.44 6.60
CA ALA A 194 8.85 -16.19 6.62
C ALA A 194 9.09 -17.72 6.69
N VAL A 195 10.17 -18.25 6.13
CA VAL A 195 10.47 -19.70 6.22
C VAL A 195 10.82 -20.17 7.64
N LEU A 196 11.12 -19.24 8.55
CA LEU A 196 11.46 -19.50 9.94
C LEU A 196 10.19 -19.61 10.80
N PRO A 197 10.27 -20.25 11.98
CA PRO A 197 9.16 -20.29 12.92
C PRO A 197 8.63 -18.89 13.22
N SER A 198 7.30 -18.76 13.17
CA SER A 198 6.49 -17.53 13.28
C SER A 198 6.99 -16.46 14.27
N ARG A 199 7.55 -16.88 15.41
CA ARG A 199 8.04 -15.96 16.44
C ARG A 199 9.23 -15.10 16.00
N LEU A 200 10.15 -15.63 15.19
CA LEU A 200 11.37 -14.91 14.83
C LEU A 200 11.10 -13.78 13.81
N PRO A 201 10.33 -14.01 12.72
CA PRO A 201 9.87 -12.93 11.85
C PRO A 201 9.13 -11.84 12.62
N TRP A 202 8.24 -12.22 13.55
CA TRP A 202 7.52 -11.28 14.41
C TRP A 202 8.46 -10.40 15.24
N MET A 203 9.53 -10.97 15.80
CA MET A 203 10.51 -10.20 16.57
C MET A 203 11.28 -9.22 15.69
N CYS A 204 11.77 -9.68 14.53
CA CYS A 204 12.43 -8.81 13.55
C CYS A 204 11.49 -7.68 13.12
N TYR A 205 10.22 -8.01 12.87
CA TYR A 205 9.20 -7.05 12.53
C TYR A 205 8.98 -6.02 13.62
N SER A 206 8.66 -6.47 14.83
CA SER A 206 8.33 -5.59 15.93
C SER A 206 9.49 -4.65 16.23
N TYR A 207 10.72 -5.13 16.07
CA TYR A 207 11.92 -4.31 16.22
C TYR A 207 12.11 -3.28 15.10
N LEU A 208 11.90 -3.67 13.84
CA LEU A 208 12.05 -2.75 12.69
C LEU A 208 10.94 -1.69 12.65
N PHE A 209 9.72 -2.05 13.07
CA PHE A 209 8.53 -1.22 12.94
C PHE A 209 8.11 -0.52 14.24
N GLN A 210 8.89 -0.61 15.33
CA GLN A 210 8.56 0.04 16.61
C GLN A 210 8.51 1.58 16.55
N PHE A 211 9.11 2.18 15.53
CA PHE A 211 9.25 3.64 15.38
C PHE A 211 8.20 4.27 14.46
N VAL A 212 7.32 3.45 13.89
CA VAL A 212 6.30 3.90 12.94
C VAL A 212 5.09 4.39 13.69
N HIS A 213 4.70 5.65 13.45
CA HIS A 213 3.53 6.24 14.09
C HIS A 213 2.34 6.34 13.15
N ILE A 214 2.61 6.53 11.86
CA ILE A 214 1.62 6.70 10.81
C ILE A 214 1.76 5.56 9.82
N ILE A 215 0.65 4.96 9.39
CA ILE A 215 0.62 4.18 8.15
C ILE A 215 -0.15 4.99 7.13
N PHE A 216 0.54 5.38 6.08
CA PHE A 216 -0.04 6.03 4.93
C PHE A 216 -0.08 5.03 3.79
N THR A 217 -1.26 4.69 3.33
CA THR A 217 -1.38 3.82 2.16
C THR A 217 -2.27 4.47 1.11
N SER A 218 -1.81 4.45 -0.13
CA SER A 218 -2.56 4.94 -1.27
C SER A 218 -2.71 3.79 -2.25
N PHE A 219 -3.92 3.23 -2.30
CA PHE A 219 -4.22 2.20 -3.27
C PHE A 219 -4.70 2.80 -4.59
N PRO A 220 -4.46 2.11 -5.71
CA PRO A 220 -4.93 2.58 -7.01
C PRO A 220 -6.45 2.73 -7.03
N TYR A 221 -6.91 3.96 -7.28
CA TYR A 221 -8.31 4.27 -7.59
C TYR A 221 -8.65 3.89 -9.04
N TYR A 222 -9.93 3.75 -9.36
CA TYR A 222 -10.35 3.44 -10.74
C TYR A 222 -9.92 4.57 -11.66
N SER A 223 -9.23 4.28 -12.75
CA SER A 223 -8.83 5.33 -13.69
C SER A 223 -9.98 5.79 -14.60
N THR A 224 -11.05 4.99 -14.66
CA THR A 224 -12.27 5.22 -15.45
C THR A 224 -13.53 5.06 -14.59
N GLY A 225 -14.68 5.50 -15.11
CA GLY A 225 -15.98 5.09 -14.56
C GLY A 225 -16.07 3.57 -14.52
N VAL A 226 -16.68 3.05 -13.45
CA VAL A 226 -16.97 1.62 -13.31
C VAL A 226 -18.44 1.41 -13.06
N LEU A 227 -18.96 0.35 -13.66
CA LEU A 227 -20.34 -0.07 -13.56
C LEU A 227 -20.39 -1.38 -12.79
N LEU A 228 -21.26 -1.44 -11.79
CA LEU A 228 -21.64 -2.69 -11.17
C LEU A 228 -22.96 -3.15 -11.79
N ASN A 229 -22.93 -4.20 -12.61
CA ASN A 229 -24.10 -4.70 -13.32
C ASN A 229 -24.86 -3.61 -14.11
N ASN A 230 -24.11 -2.81 -14.88
CA ASN A 230 -24.60 -1.64 -15.63
C ASN A 230 -25.09 -0.45 -14.77
N VAL A 231 -24.94 -0.51 -13.45
CA VAL A 231 -25.25 0.60 -12.56
C VAL A 231 -23.96 1.35 -12.20
N PRO A 232 -23.89 2.68 -12.35
CA PRO A 232 -22.70 3.45 -12.01
C PRO A 232 -22.30 3.30 -10.55
N VAL A 233 -21.00 3.15 -10.31
CA VAL A 233 -20.40 3.30 -8.98
C VAL A 233 -19.99 4.76 -8.82
N SER A 234 -20.76 5.53 -8.06
CA SER A 234 -20.51 6.96 -7.86
C SER A 234 -19.40 7.24 -6.87
N ASP A 235 -19.12 6.31 -5.94
CA ASP A 235 -18.08 6.49 -4.93
C ASP A 235 -17.44 5.16 -4.51
N SER A 236 -16.18 5.23 -4.07
CA SER A 236 -15.45 4.09 -3.54
C SER A 236 -14.35 4.53 -2.59
N PHE A 237 -14.29 3.89 -1.44
CA PHE A 237 -13.20 4.10 -0.49
C PHE A 237 -12.95 2.87 0.36
N THR A 238 -11.75 2.75 0.90
CA THR A 238 -11.29 1.62 1.69
C THR A 238 -10.71 2.12 3.02
N PHE A 239 -10.64 1.23 4.00
CA PHE A 239 -10.02 1.42 5.31
C PHE A 239 -9.21 0.21 5.71
N PHE A 240 -8.25 0.42 6.60
CA PHE A 240 -7.52 -0.62 7.29
C PHE A 240 -7.48 -0.28 8.78
N ALA A 241 -7.70 -1.28 9.62
CA ALA A 241 -7.33 -1.24 11.03
C ALA A 241 -5.83 -1.55 11.15
N SER A 242 -5.16 -1.02 12.17
CA SER A 242 -3.71 -1.16 12.27
C SER A 242 -3.33 -2.53 12.82
N PRO A 243 -2.51 -3.30 12.12
CA PRO A 243 -1.88 -4.46 12.74
C PRO A 243 -0.90 -4.08 13.85
N HIS A 244 -0.36 -2.85 13.80
CA HIS A 244 0.86 -2.50 14.49
C HIS A 244 0.55 -1.92 15.85
N ARG A 245 1.23 -2.43 16.88
CA ARG A 245 1.21 -1.84 18.23
C ARG A 245 1.88 -0.47 18.29
N SER A 246 2.73 -0.15 17.31
CA SER A 246 3.43 1.11 17.17
C SER A 246 2.64 2.16 16.38
N ALA A 247 2.05 1.79 15.23
CA ALA A 247 1.35 2.75 14.39
C ALA A 247 -0.04 3.09 14.94
N ASP A 248 -0.16 4.27 15.53
CA ASP A 248 -1.34 4.73 16.26
C ASP A 248 -2.37 5.38 15.34
N PHE A 249 -1.93 5.82 14.16
CA PHE A 249 -2.74 6.51 13.17
C PHE A 249 -2.58 5.87 11.79
N ILE A 250 -3.68 5.53 11.13
CA ILE A 250 -3.67 5.09 9.74
C ILE A 250 -4.48 6.06 8.91
N THR A 251 -3.88 6.49 7.81
CA THR A 251 -4.60 7.14 6.74
C THR A 251 -4.51 6.31 5.48
N LEU A 252 -5.67 5.97 4.94
CA LEU A 252 -5.81 5.37 3.63
C LEU A 252 -6.38 6.36 2.63
N VAL A 253 -5.77 6.47 1.46
CA VAL A 253 -6.34 7.22 0.34
C VAL A 253 -6.81 6.25 -0.73
N THR A 254 -8.10 6.32 -1.05
CA THR A 254 -8.77 5.52 -2.07
C THR A 254 -9.84 6.35 -2.75
N GLY A 255 -10.35 5.90 -3.90
CA GLY A 255 -11.26 6.70 -4.69
C GLY A 255 -11.75 6.03 -5.96
N THR A 256 -12.48 6.82 -6.74
CA THR A 256 -12.84 6.57 -8.12
C THR A 256 -11.99 7.43 -9.05
N ALA A 257 -12.28 7.40 -10.35
CA ALA A 257 -11.58 8.22 -11.35
C ALA A 257 -11.77 9.72 -11.14
N SER A 258 -12.93 10.10 -10.58
CA SER A 258 -13.33 11.49 -10.42
C SER A 258 -12.98 12.03 -9.04
N GLN A 259 -12.93 11.19 -8.00
CA GLN A 259 -12.75 11.65 -6.63
C GLN A 259 -11.95 10.70 -5.75
N ILE A 260 -11.33 11.24 -4.70
CA ILE A 260 -10.68 10.46 -3.64
C ILE A 260 -11.27 10.81 -2.27
N ARG A 261 -11.15 9.89 -1.32
CA ARG A 261 -11.41 10.10 0.10
C ARG A 261 -10.22 9.65 0.93
N PHE A 262 -10.12 10.23 2.11
CA PHE A 262 -9.21 9.78 3.16
C PHE A 262 -10.02 8.96 4.14
N GLY A 263 -9.71 7.67 4.27
CA GLY A 263 -10.17 6.82 5.36
C GLY A 263 -9.18 6.89 6.52
N LEU A 264 -9.67 7.20 7.71
CA LEU A 264 -8.89 7.39 8.93
C LEU A 264 -9.24 6.31 9.93
N SER A 265 -8.22 5.69 10.52
CA SER A 265 -8.40 4.83 11.69
C SER A 265 -7.38 5.17 12.77
N ILE A 266 -7.84 5.17 14.02
CA ILE A 266 -7.01 5.45 15.20
C ILE A 266 -7.36 4.44 16.28
N ARG A 267 -6.37 3.91 16.97
CA ARG A 267 -6.62 3.00 18.09
C ARG A 267 -7.27 3.74 19.26
N LYS A 268 -8.27 3.13 19.89
CA LYS A 268 -8.98 3.74 21.04
C LYS A 268 -8.11 3.83 22.28
N ASN A 269 -7.05 3.02 22.39
CA ASN A 269 -6.14 3.03 23.53
C ASN A 269 -5.12 4.18 23.52
N VAL A 270 -5.25 5.15 22.62
CA VAL A 270 -4.43 6.36 22.65
C VAL A 270 -5.09 7.33 23.66
N ILE A 271 -4.66 7.28 24.93
CA ILE A 271 -5.36 7.75 26.17
C ILE A 271 -5.91 9.17 26.06
N SER A 272 -5.20 10.07 25.39
CA SER A 272 -5.45 11.50 25.48
C SER A 272 -6.48 12.01 24.48
N LEU A 273 -7.02 11.16 23.62
CA LEU A 273 -7.78 11.60 22.46
C LEU A 273 -9.29 11.37 22.63
N PRO A 274 -10.12 12.44 22.68
CA PRO A 274 -11.56 12.26 22.71
C PRO A 274 -12.04 11.57 21.42
N PRO A 275 -13.17 10.82 21.41
CA PRO A 275 -13.66 10.14 20.20
C PRO A 275 -13.80 11.04 18.95
N ARG A 276 -14.03 12.35 19.17
CA ARG A 276 -14.05 13.38 18.11
C ARG A 276 -12.70 13.62 17.43
N PHE A 277 -11.60 13.09 17.95
CA PHE A 277 -10.26 13.40 17.47
C PHE A 277 -10.02 12.94 16.03
N VAL A 278 -10.45 11.73 15.69
CA VAL A 278 -10.39 11.23 14.30
C VAL A 278 -11.27 12.07 13.35
N HIS A 279 -12.30 12.74 13.89
CA HIS A 279 -13.14 13.67 13.14
C HIS A 279 -12.41 14.99 12.87
N ILE A 280 -11.77 15.56 13.89
CA ILE A 280 -10.96 16.78 13.78
C ILE A 280 -9.83 16.62 12.75
N ILE A 281 -9.14 15.47 12.76
CA ILE A 281 -8.10 15.21 11.75
C ILE A 281 -8.71 15.20 10.34
N GLY A 282 -9.87 14.58 10.16
CA GLY A 282 -10.59 14.60 8.89
C GLY A 282 -10.91 16.01 8.42
N GLU A 283 -11.46 16.84 9.30
CA GLU A 283 -11.77 18.26 9.02
C GLU A 283 -10.50 19.04 8.63
N TYR A 284 -9.39 18.84 9.33
CA TYR A 284 -8.13 19.50 8.99
C TYR A 284 -7.50 19.01 7.68
N ILE A 285 -7.67 17.72 7.34
CA ILE A 285 -7.29 17.21 6.01
C ILE A 285 -8.13 17.91 4.95
N GLU A 286 -9.44 18.07 5.18
CA GLU A 286 -10.34 18.76 4.24
C GLU A 286 -9.95 20.21 4.00
N GLU A 287 -9.71 20.96 5.07
CA GLU A 287 -9.27 22.35 4.96
C GLU A 287 -7.93 22.48 4.23
N GLU A 288 -6.96 21.61 4.54
CA GLU A 288 -5.64 21.67 3.90
C GLU A 288 -5.71 21.29 2.43
N MET A 289 -6.45 20.22 2.09
CA MET A 289 -6.67 19.82 0.70
C MET A 289 -7.38 20.91 -0.09
N GLU A 290 -8.39 21.55 0.51
CA GLU A 290 -9.07 22.68 -0.10
C GLU A 290 -8.09 23.82 -0.35
N GLN A 291 -7.25 24.19 0.61
CA GLN A 291 -6.27 25.27 0.45
C GLN A 291 -5.19 24.95 -0.62
N LEU A 292 -4.66 23.73 -0.63
CA LEU A 292 -3.72 23.27 -1.65
C LEU A 292 -4.35 23.30 -3.06
N CYS A 293 -5.65 23.00 -3.17
CA CYS A 293 -6.38 22.96 -4.45
C CYS A 293 -6.96 24.32 -4.87
N THR A 294 -7.31 25.21 -3.94
CA THR A 294 -8.08 26.45 -4.19
C THR A 294 -7.26 27.72 -4.20
N LEU A 295 -5.94 27.67 -3.98
CA LEU A 295 -5.07 28.85 -4.04
C LEU A 295 -5.13 29.50 -5.45
N LYS A 296 -6.12 30.40 -5.59
CA LYS A 296 -6.42 31.33 -6.67
C LYS A 296 -5.14 32.06 -7.04
N ASN A 297 -4.74 32.00 -8.31
CA ASN A 297 -4.11 33.03 -9.15
C ASN A 297 -3.25 34.16 -8.50
N GLY A 298 -2.71 33.97 -7.31
CA GLY A 298 -1.65 34.78 -6.75
C GLY A 298 -0.44 34.48 -7.58
N ARG A 299 0.09 35.51 -8.26
CA ARG A 299 1.30 35.42 -9.08
C ARG A 299 2.35 34.57 -8.37
N ILE A 300 2.51 33.34 -8.84
CA ILE A 300 3.68 32.54 -8.52
C ILE A 300 4.81 33.29 -9.20
N ALA A 301 5.73 33.87 -8.41
CA ALA A 301 6.98 34.37 -8.97
C ALA A 301 7.56 33.23 -9.83
N PRO A 302 7.89 33.46 -11.11
CA PRO A 302 8.35 32.39 -11.98
C PRO A 302 9.49 31.68 -11.27
N ALA A 303 9.34 30.37 -11.05
CA ALA A 303 10.38 29.49 -10.56
C ALA A 303 11.43 29.31 -11.67
N ASN A 304 12.10 30.41 -12.03
CA ASN A 304 13.23 30.43 -12.96
C ASN A 304 14.55 30.15 -12.24
N THR A 305 14.52 29.83 -10.95
CA THR A 305 15.65 29.20 -10.27
C THR A 305 15.39 27.70 -10.21
N MET A 306 15.44 27.07 -11.39
CA MET A 306 15.85 25.68 -11.46
C MET A 306 17.32 25.67 -11.01
N THR A 307 17.52 25.58 -9.69
CA THR A 307 18.81 25.16 -9.14
C THR A 307 19.00 23.74 -9.65
N VAL A 308 19.70 23.62 -10.77
CA VAL A 308 20.33 22.37 -11.18
C VAL A 308 21.28 22.04 -10.04
N LEU A 309 20.80 21.27 -9.07
CA LEU A 309 21.68 20.48 -8.22
C LEU A 309 22.33 19.49 -9.18
N THR A 310 23.55 19.83 -9.61
CA THR A 310 24.40 18.95 -10.41
C THR A 310 24.49 17.61 -9.72
N ALA A 311 24.18 16.55 -10.48
CA ALA A 311 24.16 15.17 -10.05
C ALA A 311 25.57 14.59 -9.85
N ASP A 312 26.51 15.35 -9.29
CA ASP A 312 27.89 14.95 -9.07
C ASP A 312 28.17 14.86 -7.57
N GLY A 313 27.52 13.88 -6.95
CA GLY A 313 27.88 13.37 -5.63
C GLY A 313 28.52 12.00 -5.76
N TYR A 314 29.56 11.86 -6.58
CA TYR A 314 30.42 10.69 -6.52
C TYR A 314 31.30 10.83 -5.29
N MET A 315 30.98 10.05 -4.26
CA MET A 315 31.83 9.87 -3.08
C MET A 315 33.07 9.08 -3.50
N ASP A 316 34.26 9.65 -3.27
CA ASP A 316 35.53 8.98 -3.49
C ASP A 316 35.66 7.80 -2.52
N VAL A 317 35.89 6.60 -3.05
CA VAL A 317 36.01 5.34 -2.30
C VAL A 317 37.22 5.37 -1.34
N THR A 318 38.13 6.34 -1.50
CA THR A 318 39.32 6.49 -0.63
C THR A 318 39.06 7.20 0.69
N GLU A 319 37.92 7.88 0.90
CA GLU A 319 37.56 8.53 2.18
C GLU A 319 36.89 7.60 3.20
N PHE A 320 36.67 6.33 2.82
CA PHE A 320 35.89 5.34 3.56
C PHE A 320 36.36 4.99 5.00
N PRO A 321 37.67 5.00 5.35
CA PRO A 321 38.10 4.59 6.71
C PRO A 321 37.74 5.58 7.84
N ASN A 322 37.34 6.82 7.52
CA ASN A 322 37.12 7.88 8.52
C ASN A 322 35.66 8.09 8.94
N LEU A 323 34.71 7.30 8.39
CA LEU A 323 33.27 7.48 8.60
C LEU A 323 32.68 6.74 9.81
N PHE A 324 33.47 5.96 10.54
CA PHE A 324 33.03 5.44 11.84
C PHE A 324 33.12 6.54 12.88
N ASP A 325 32.04 7.33 13.03
CA ASP A 325 31.87 8.16 14.21
C ASP A 325 31.89 7.24 15.44
N LYS A 326 32.90 7.42 16.31
CA LYS A 326 33.06 6.67 17.56
C LYS A 326 31.78 6.69 18.42
N ARG A 327 30.87 7.64 18.21
CA ARG A 327 29.57 7.72 18.87
C ARG A 327 28.61 6.58 18.50
N VAL A 328 28.69 6.02 17.29
CA VAL A 328 27.83 4.90 16.84
C VAL A 328 28.12 3.62 17.63
N LEU A 329 29.41 3.33 17.88
CA LEU A 329 29.83 2.18 18.69
C LEU A 329 29.57 2.36 20.19
N GLN A 330 29.27 3.59 20.63
CA GLN A 330 29.06 3.94 22.04
C GLN A 330 27.59 4.09 22.44
N LYS A 331 26.64 4.02 21.48
CA LYS A 331 25.21 4.18 21.76
C LYS A 331 24.73 3.01 22.64
N ARG A 332 24.21 3.34 23.82
CA ARG A 332 23.70 2.38 24.80
C ARG A 332 22.17 2.42 24.86
N ASP A 333 21.52 1.27 25.07
CA ASP A 333 20.08 1.19 25.31
C ASP A 333 19.70 1.80 26.67
N ARG A 334 18.40 1.80 27.01
CA ARG A 334 17.89 2.32 28.30
C ARG A 334 18.48 1.61 29.52
N ASN A 335 19.07 0.43 29.33
CA ASN A 335 19.72 -0.37 30.38
C ASN A 335 21.25 -0.26 30.32
N GLY A 336 21.81 0.61 29.48
CA GLY A 336 23.24 0.80 29.36
C GLY A 336 23.95 -0.20 28.44
N ASN A 337 23.27 -1.05 27.65
CA ASN A 337 23.93 -2.03 26.78
C ASN A 337 24.27 -1.46 25.40
N PRO A 338 25.43 -1.76 24.80
CA PRO A 338 25.77 -1.31 23.46
C PRO A 338 24.77 -1.86 22.43
N VAL A 339 24.08 -0.95 21.73
CA VAL A 339 22.98 -1.27 20.81
C VAL A 339 23.48 -2.05 19.59
N PHE A 340 24.63 -1.66 19.05
CA PHE A 340 25.18 -2.24 17.81
C PHE A 340 25.85 -3.61 18.01
N GLY A 341 26.49 -3.84 19.16
CA GLY A 341 27.18 -5.09 19.46
C GLY A 341 26.24 -6.30 19.47
N LYS A 342 25.05 -6.13 20.06
CA LYS A 342 24.05 -7.21 20.19
C LYS A 342 23.39 -7.57 18.86
N PHE A 343 23.21 -6.60 17.96
CA PHE A 343 22.66 -6.81 16.62
C PHE A 343 23.65 -7.61 15.74
N CYS A 344 24.92 -7.22 15.74
CA CYS A 344 25.96 -7.90 14.98
C CYS A 344 26.23 -9.33 15.50
N GLU A 345 26.26 -9.57 16.81
CA GLU A 345 26.38 -10.92 17.39
C GLU A 345 25.22 -11.83 16.98
N THR A 346 24.00 -11.30 16.95
CA THR A 346 22.78 -12.03 16.57
C THR A 346 22.81 -12.44 15.09
N ILE A 347 23.27 -11.56 14.19
CA ILE A 347 23.38 -11.86 12.76
C ILE A 347 24.53 -12.84 12.47
N THR A 348 25.68 -12.67 13.13
CA THR A 348 26.88 -13.47 12.86
C THR A 348 26.73 -14.92 13.31
N HIS A 349 26.02 -15.18 14.42
CA HIS A 349 25.69 -16.57 14.83
C HIS A 349 24.67 -17.24 13.89
N PHE A 350 23.85 -16.45 13.19
CA PHE A 350 22.71 -16.94 12.42
C PHE A 350 23.08 -17.44 11.02
N LEU A 351 24.07 -16.83 10.37
CA LEU A 351 24.51 -17.22 9.03
C LEU A 351 25.35 -18.51 8.99
N GLY A 352 25.62 -19.14 10.14
CA GLY A 352 26.51 -20.30 10.28
C GLY A 352 25.85 -21.69 10.28
N TYR A 353 24.52 -21.83 10.21
CA TYR A 353 23.85 -23.13 10.32
C TYR A 353 22.96 -23.48 9.11
N PRO A 354 23.31 -24.49 8.29
CA PRO A 354 22.43 -25.01 7.26
C PRO A 354 21.50 -26.09 7.84
N PHE A 355 20.20 -25.79 7.98
CA PHE A 355 19.17 -26.81 8.19
C PHE A 355 18.58 -27.24 6.85
N PHE A 356 18.93 -28.43 6.37
CA PHE A 356 18.25 -29.09 5.26
C PHE A 356 17.34 -30.20 5.79
N ILE A 357 16.03 -29.94 5.87
CA ILE A 357 15.03 -31.00 6.10
C ILE A 357 14.53 -31.46 4.73
N LYS A 358 14.87 -32.69 4.34
CA LYS A 358 14.43 -33.32 3.09
C LYS A 358 13.18 -34.16 3.37
N VAL A 359 11.99 -33.56 3.26
CA VAL A 359 10.72 -34.31 3.31
C VAL A 359 10.47 -34.93 1.93
N LYS A 360 10.57 -36.26 1.81
CA LYS A 360 10.17 -36.98 0.58
C LYS A 360 8.63 -36.96 0.47
N ASN A 361 8.12 -36.62 -0.71
CA ASN A 361 6.71 -36.64 -1.11
C ASN A 361 5.79 -35.52 -0.56
N PHE A 362 6.34 -34.49 0.07
CA PHE A 362 5.60 -33.27 0.38
C PHE A 362 6.26 -32.13 -0.42
N ASP A 363 5.57 -31.60 -1.43
CA ASP A 363 6.03 -30.41 -2.15
C ASP A 363 5.83 -29.19 -1.25
N LEU A 364 6.65 -29.14 -0.21
CA LEU A 364 6.63 -28.14 0.84
C LEU A 364 6.80 -26.73 0.22
N ALA A 365 7.42 -26.61 -0.94
CA ALA A 365 7.54 -25.35 -1.68
C ALA A 365 6.23 -24.89 -2.35
N LYS A 366 5.31 -25.80 -2.71
CA LYS A 366 3.97 -25.46 -3.21
C LYS A 366 2.96 -25.15 -2.10
N HIS A 367 3.22 -25.59 -0.87
CA HIS A 367 2.31 -25.42 0.27
C HIS A 367 2.83 -24.45 1.34
N ILE A 368 4.14 -24.20 1.41
CA ILE A 368 4.69 -23.00 2.02
C ILE A 368 4.49 -21.89 1.00
N VAL A 369 3.31 -21.27 1.04
CA VAL A 369 3.06 -19.99 0.40
C VAL A 369 4.01 -18.99 1.05
N ALA A 370 5.19 -18.80 0.46
CA ALA A 370 6.08 -17.67 0.79
C ALA A 370 5.25 -16.39 0.63
N PHE A 371 5.37 -15.52 1.62
CA PHE A 371 4.53 -14.35 1.88
C PHE A 371 3.06 -14.59 2.19
N ASP A 372 2.83 -15.03 3.43
CA ASP A 372 1.67 -14.55 4.17
C ASP A 372 2.11 -14.04 5.55
N TYR A 373 3.04 -13.10 5.48
CA TYR A 373 3.82 -12.56 6.59
C TYR A 373 2.93 -11.96 7.69
N TYR A 374 1.82 -11.32 7.30
CA TYR A 374 0.83 -10.78 8.22
C TYR A 374 0.13 -11.85 9.07
N CYS A 375 0.01 -13.07 8.55
CA CYS A 375 -0.66 -14.15 9.28
C CYS A 375 0.23 -14.97 10.20
N ARG A 376 1.54 -14.93 10.01
CA ARG A 376 2.48 -15.74 10.81
C ARG A 376 2.64 -15.19 12.23
N CYS A 377 2.17 -13.98 12.48
CA CYS A 377 2.52 -13.15 13.61
C CYS A 377 1.42 -13.07 14.69
N ARG A 378 0.83 -14.19 15.16
CA ARG A 378 -0.31 -14.17 16.14
C ARG A 378 -1.28 -13.01 15.82
N ILE A 379 -1.91 -13.12 14.66
CA ILE A 379 -2.81 -12.17 14.00
C ILE A 379 -3.53 -11.28 15.04
N ALA A 380 -3.08 -10.03 15.19
CA ALA A 380 -4.05 -8.97 15.42
C ALA A 380 -4.90 -8.96 14.14
N PRO A 381 -6.23 -9.17 14.21
CA PRO A 381 -7.09 -9.25 13.05
C PRO A 381 -7.09 -7.91 12.34
N VAL A 382 -6.22 -7.79 11.34
CA VAL A 382 -6.13 -6.61 10.50
C VAL A 382 -7.33 -6.65 9.58
N ASN A 383 -8.38 -5.97 10.00
CA ASN A 383 -9.55 -5.84 9.17
C ASN A 383 -9.32 -4.71 8.18
N ALA A 384 -9.72 -4.95 6.95
CA ALA A 384 -9.86 -3.92 5.95
C ALA A 384 -11.31 -3.89 5.49
N MET A 385 -11.78 -2.71 5.12
CA MET A 385 -13.15 -2.51 4.68
C MET A 385 -13.14 -1.71 3.40
N THR A 386 -13.87 -2.13 2.38
CA THR A 386 -14.11 -1.34 1.17
C THR A 386 -15.58 -1.01 1.07
N VAL A 387 -15.90 0.24 0.80
CA VAL A 387 -17.25 0.75 0.59
C VAL A 387 -17.36 1.15 -0.87
N LEU A 388 -18.41 0.67 -1.54
CA LEU A 388 -18.83 1.13 -2.87
C LEU A 388 -20.20 1.77 -2.75
N THR A 389 -20.39 2.93 -3.37
CA THR A 389 -21.72 3.55 -3.52
C THR A 389 -22.18 3.36 -4.94
N VAL A 390 -23.31 2.68 -5.10
CA VAL A 390 -23.91 2.32 -6.39
C VAL A 390 -25.16 3.15 -6.60
N ASP A 391 -25.28 3.80 -7.77
CA ASP A 391 -26.41 4.68 -8.14
C ASP A 391 -27.64 3.88 -8.57
N GLY A 392 -28.15 3.05 -7.66
CA GLY A 392 -29.36 2.26 -7.87
C GLY A 392 -29.64 1.29 -6.73
N TYR A 393 -30.75 0.58 -6.88
CA TYR A 393 -31.06 -0.59 -6.07
C TYR A 393 -30.26 -1.79 -6.59
N MET A 394 -29.61 -2.53 -5.70
CA MET A 394 -28.86 -3.74 -6.04
C MET A 394 -29.50 -4.92 -5.29
N ASP A 395 -30.16 -5.83 -5.99
CA ASP A 395 -30.81 -6.98 -5.36
C ASP A 395 -29.77 -7.96 -4.78
N LEU A 396 -30.05 -8.51 -3.61
CA LEU A 396 -29.15 -9.42 -2.90
C LEU A 396 -28.86 -10.68 -3.70
N ALA A 397 -29.89 -11.34 -4.24
CA ALA A 397 -29.75 -12.59 -4.97
C ALA A 397 -29.02 -12.34 -6.30
N GLU A 398 -29.29 -11.22 -6.96
CA GLU A 398 -28.57 -10.78 -8.15
C GLU A 398 -27.09 -10.54 -7.85
N PHE A 399 -26.76 -9.82 -6.76
CA PHE A 399 -25.38 -9.57 -6.38
C PHE A 399 -24.64 -10.85 -5.96
N GLN A 400 -25.29 -11.75 -5.23
CA GLN A 400 -24.74 -13.07 -4.89
C GLN A 400 -24.41 -13.87 -6.16
N ASN A 401 -25.33 -13.94 -7.12
CA ASN A 401 -25.11 -14.63 -8.39
C ASN A 401 -23.98 -13.97 -9.21
N LEU A 402 -23.92 -12.64 -9.23
CA LEU A 402 -22.84 -11.90 -9.86
C LEU A 402 -21.48 -12.24 -9.23
N PHE A 403 -21.41 -12.24 -7.90
CA PHE A 403 -20.19 -12.53 -7.15
C PHE A 403 -19.73 -13.96 -7.36
N ASP A 404 -20.63 -14.95 -7.27
CA ASP A 404 -20.31 -16.34 -7.54
C ASP A 404 -19.72 -16.51 -8.95
N LYS A 405 -20.42 -16.01 -9.97
CA LYS A 405 -20.01 -16.11 -11.37
C LYS A 405 -18.68 -15.41 -11.67
N ARG A 406 -18.49 -14.19 -11.16
CA ARG A 406 -17.33 -13.35 -11.52
C ARG A 406 -16.11 -13.54 -10.62
N ILE A 407 -16.31 -14.01 -9.40
CA ILE A 407 -15.25 -14.18 -8.39
C ILE A 407 -15.01 -15.65 -8.09
N LEU A 408 -15.99 -16.36 -7.53
CA LEU A 408 -15.77 -17.73 -7.04
C LEU A 408 -15.55 -18.73 -8.18
N GLN A 409 -16.23 -18.54 -9.31
CA GLN A 409 -16.09 -19.36 -10.51
C GLN A 409 -14.95 -18.91 -11.43
N LYS A 410 -14.30 -17.77 -11.17
CA LYS A 410 -13.20 -17.28 -12.00
C LYS A 410 -12.04 -18.27 -11.98
N ARG A 411 -11.54 -18.64 -13.17
CA ARG A 411 -10.39 -19.53 -13.34
C ARG A 411 -9.27 -18.82 -14.12
N ASP A 412 -8.03 -19.15 -13.78
CA ASP A 412 -6.87 -18.75 -14.55
C ASP A 412 -6.76 -19.57 -15.85
N ARG A 413 -5.69 -19.35 -16.63
CA ARG A 413 -5.43 -20.10 -17.88
C ARG A 413 -5.20 -21.59 -17.67
N ASN A 414 -4.85 -22.01 -16.46
CA ASN A 414 -4.59 -23.39 -16.09
C ASN A 414 -5.82 -24.08 -15.47
N GLY A 415 -6.95 -23.37 -15.34
CA GLY A 415 -8.16 -23.88 -14.71
C GLY A 415 -8.16 -23.80 -13.18
N ASN A 416 -7.20 -23.10 -12.56
CA ASN A 416 -7.17 -22.90 -11.11
C ASN A 416 -8.07 -21.73 -10.69
N PRO A 417 -8.71 -21.77 -9.51
CA PRO A 417 -9.45 -20.63 -8.97
C PRO A 417 -8.55 -19.41 -8.73
N VAL A 418 -8.86 -18.27 -9.36
CA VAL A 418 -8.09 -17.02 -9.18
C VAL A 418 -8.24 -16.46 -7.76
N PHE A 419 -9.45 -16.54 -7.22
CA PHE A 419 -9.79 -16.01 -5.89
C PHE A 419 -10.17 -17.14 -4.92
N GLY A 420 -9.47 -18.28 -5.00
CA GLY A 420 -9.79 -19.49 -4.24
C GLY A 420 -9.81 -19.32 -2.72
N LYS A 421 -9.07 -18.33 -2.18
CA LYS A 421 -9.01 -18.03 -0.74
C LYS A 421 -10.34 -17.54 -0.15
N PHE A 422 -11.28 -17.05 -0.97
CA PHE A 422 -12.63 -16.71 -0.49
C PHE A 422 -13.42 -17.93 0.01
N CYS A 423 -13.02 -19.15 -0.38
CA CYS A 423 -13.61 -20.39 0.13
C CYS A 423 -12.70 -21.09 1.15
N GLU A 424 -11.73 -20.37 1.71
CA GLU A 424 -10.73 -20.89 2.63
C GLU A 424 -10.76 -20.13 3.96
N THR A 425 -10.31 -20.80 5.02
CA THR A 425 -10.08 -20.26 6.35
C THR A 425 -8.66 -20.61 6.79
N ILE A 426 -8.18 -20.04 7.89
CA ILE A 426 -6.83 -20.32 8.40
C ILE A 426 -6.88 -21.37 9.49
N THR A 427 -6.02 -22.37 9.39
CA THR A 427 -5.68 -23.28 10.47
C THR A 427 -4.21 -23.16 10.84
N HIS A 428 -3.81 -23.74 11.96
CA HIS A 428 -2.40 -23.72 12.39
C HIS A 428 -1.86 -25.15 12.47
N PHE A 429 -0.69 -25.37 11.89
CA PHE A 429 0.05 -26.63 12.00
C PHE A 429 1.51 -26.34 12.34
N LEU A 430 2.00 -26.94 13.43
CA LEU A 430 3.35 -26.69 13.98
C LEU A 430 3.67 -25.19 14.21
N GLY A 431 2.65 -24.38 14.53
CA GLY A 431 2.80 -22.94 14.75
C GLY A 431 2.84 -22.09 13.48
N TYR A 432 2.59 -22.68 12.31
CA TYR A 432 2.46 -21.98 11.02
C TYR A 432 0.99 -21.92 10.59
N PRO A 433 0.52 -20.78 10.07
CA PRO A 433 -0.82 -20.65 9.49
C PRO A 433 -0.87 -21.31 8.10
N PHE A 434 -1.98 -21.94 7.79
CA PHE A 434 -2.27 -22.53 6.49
C PHE A 434 -3.71 -22.25 6.09
N PHE A 435 -3.93 -21.96 4.82
CA PHE A 435 -5.27 -21.94 4.26
C PHE A 435 -5.80 -23.37 4.10
N ILE A 436 -7.03 -23.59 4.57
CA ILE A 436 -7.79 -24.82 4.37
C ILE A 436 -9.17 -24.47 3.85
N LYS A 437 -9.77 -25.36 3.04
CA LYS A 437 -11.14 -25.16 2.55
C LYS A 437 -12.14 -25.13 3.70
N VAL A 438 -13.05 -24.16 3.66
CA VAL A 438 -14.19 -24.10 4.57
C VAL A 438 -15.11 -25.28 4.27
N LYS A 439 -15.44 -26.08 5.29
CA LYS A 439 -16.41 -27.16 5.14
C LYS A 439 -17.80 -26.55 4.93
N ASN A 440 -18.49 -26.97 3.88
CA ASN A 440 -19.83 -26.47 3.54
C ASN A 440 -19.86 -24.93 3.38
N PHE A 441 -18.90 -24.39 2.63
CA PHE A 441 -18.89 -22.98 2.27
C PHE A 441 -20.24 -22.57 1.66
N ASP A 442 -20.82 -21.48 2.17
CA ASP A 442 -22.15 -21.00 1.80
C ASP A 442 -22.08 -19.48 1.57
N LEU A 443 -22.26 -19.07 0.31
CA LEU A 443 -22.17 -17.68 -0.10
C LEU A 443 -23.20 -16.79 0.59
N ALA A 444 -24.39 -17.31 0.88
CA ALA A 444 -25.47 -16.53 1.49
C ALA A 444 -25.16 -16.10 2.94
N LYS A 445 -24.19 -16.75 3.59
CA LYS A 445 -23.69 -16.34 4.92
C LYS A 445 -22.64 -15.24 4.85
N HIS A 446 -22.03 -15.05 3.68
CA HIS A 446 -20.99 -14.06 3.48
C HIS A 446 -21.51 -12.77 2.84
N ILE A 447 -22.59 -12.84 2.06
CA ILE A 447 -23.22 -11.68 1.42
C ILE A 447 -24.63 -11.54 1.96
N VAL A 448 -24.88 -10.46 2.71
CA VAL A 448 -26.12 -10.23 3.45
C VAL A 448 -26.68 -8.83 3.18
N ASP A 449 -28.00 -8.67 3.32
CA ASP A 449 -28.63 -7.36 3.40
C ASP A 449 -28.57 -6.82 4.84
N PHE A 450 -28.49 -5.50 4.96
CA PHE A 450 -28.63 -4.80 6.22
C PHE A 450 -30.10 -4.69 6.61
N ASP A 451 -30.40 -5.10 7.85
CA ASP A 451 -31.76 -5.12 8.38
C ASP A 451 -32.05 -3.82 9.17
N TYR A 452 -32.74 -2.88 8.54
CA TYR A 452 -33.15 -1.61 9.14
C TYR A 452 -34.06 -1.79 10.35
N HIS A 453 -34.91 -2.83 10.34
CA HIS A 453 -35.92 -3.01 11.38
C HIS A 453 -35.29 -3.42 12.70
N LEU A 454 -34.21 -4.20 12.65
CA LEU A 454 -33.46 -4.58 13.85
C LEU A 454 -32.70 -3.41 14.47
N GLU A 455 -32.34 -2.42 13.66
CA GLU A 455 -31.52 -1.28 14.08
C GLU A 455 -32.35 -0.03 14.43
N GLY A 456 -33.64 -0.01 14.06
CA GLY A 456 -34.55 1.11 14.34
C GLY A 456 -34.17 2.39 13.60
N ILE A 457 -33.60 2.26 12.38
CA ILE A 457 -33.11 3.37 11.56
C ILE A 457 -34.06 3.58 10.37
N ASP A 458 -34.65 4.77 10.26
CA ASP A 458 -35.52 5.13 9.13
C ASP A 458 -34.72 5.51 7.88
N CYS A 459 -33.57 6.18 8.03
CA CYS A 459 -32.65 6.58 6.97
C CYS A 459 -31.20 6.31 7.37
N PHE A 460 -30.46 5.61 6.51
CA PHE A 460 -29.05 5.34 6.73
C PHE A 460 -28.22 6.47 6.11
N ASP A 461 -27.78 7.41 6.95
CA ASP A 461 -26.98 8.56 6.53
C ASP A 461 -25.46 8.33 6.72
N GLU A 462 -24.66 9.35 6.46
CA GLU A 462 -23.20 9.29 6.63
C GLU A 462 -22.76 9.07 8.10
N ASN A 463 -23.50 9.56 9.09
CA ASN A 463 -23.18 9.35 10.50
C ASN A 463 -23.45 7.90 10.90
N HIS A 464 -24.58 7.33 10.46
CA HIS A 464 -24.88 5.91 10.63
C HIS A 464 -23.81 5.04 9.97
N LEU A 465 -23.34 5.41 8.78
CA LEU A 465 -22.25 4.72 8.10
C LEU A 465 -20.95 4.72 8.92
N LYS A 466 -20.56 5.86 9.50
CA LYS A 466 -19.34 5.96 10.34
C LYS A 466 -19.42 5.04 11.56
N VAL A 467 -20.56 5.04 12.26
CA VAL A 467 -20.81 4.17 13.42
C VAL A 467 -20.81 2.69 13.00
N TYR A 468 -21.52 2.36 11.93
CA TYR A 468 -21.60 0.99 11.41
C TYR A 468 -20.22 0.45 11.01
N LEU A 469 -19.43 1.23 10.25
CA LEU A 469 -18.08 0.84 9.86
C LEU A 469 -17.17 0.67 11.08
N SER A 470 -17.28 1.54 12.08
CA SER A 470 -16.54 1.39 13.34
C SER A 470 -16.91 0.08 14.05
N ASN A 471 -18.19 -0.25 14.16
CA ASN A 471 -18.63 -1.50 14.79
C ASN A 471 -18.19 -2.72 13.98
N LEU A 472 -18.38 -2.69 12.66
CA LEU A 472 -18.03 -3.76 11.74
C LEU A 472 -16.51 -4.03 11.75
N MET A 473 -15.68 -2.99 11.85
CA MET A 473 -14.22 -3.12 11.94
C MET A 473 -13.78 -3.88 13.20
N ASN A 474 -14.49 -3.69 14.31
CA ASN A 474 -14.18 -4.29 15.61
C ASN A 474 -14.88 -5.65 15.83
N GLU A 475 -15.82 -6.05 14.98
CA GLU A 475 -16.49 -7.36 15.04
C GLU A 475 -15.45 -8.49 14.83
N PRO A 476 -15.33 -9.48 15.74
CA PRO A 476 -14.41 -10.59 15.57
C PRO A 476 -14.84 -11.51 14.43
N TRP A 477 -13.89 -12.22 13.83
CA TRP A 477 -14.22 -13.24 12.83
C TRP A 477 -14.76 -14.51 13.49
N VAL A 478 -15.71 -15.17 12.82
CA VAL A 478 -16.25 -16.45 13.27
C VAL A 478 -15.28 -17.58 12.93
N ASP A 479 -14.89 -18.36 13.92
CA ASP A 479 -13.98 -19.49 13.74
C ASP A 479 -14.49 -20.48 12.67
N GLY A 480 -13.57 -20.95 11.83
CA GLY A 480 -13.87 -21.92 10.77
C GLY A 480 -14.58 -21.34 9.53
N THR A 481 -14.89 -20.04 9.51
CA THR A 481 -15.44 -19.34 8.34
C THR A 481 -14.34 -18.65 7.53
N SER A 482 -14.64 -18.29 6.27
CA SER A 482 -13.72 -17.47 5.49
C SER A 482 -13.74 -16.02 5.99
N TYR A 483 -12.59 -15.37 6.03
CA TYR A 483 -12.44 -14.06 6.68
C TYR A 483 -12.83 -12.88 5.80
N TRP A 484 -14.05 -12.93 5.27
CA TRP A 484 -14.66 -11.82 4.53
C TRP A 484 -16.18 -11.83 4.68
N LYS A 485 -16.79 -10.66 4.50
CA LYS A 485 -18.23 -10.41 4.59
C LYS A 485 -18.58 -9.23 3.71
N VAL A 486 -19.71 -9.28 3.03
CA VAL A 486 -20.29 -8.18 2.27
C VAL A 486 -21.67 -7.86 2.85
N THR A 487 -21.89 -6.60 3.15
CA THR A 487 -23.21 -6.08 3.55
C THR A 487 -23.72 -5.14 2.47
N LEU A 488 -24.95 -5.34 2.02
CA LEU A 488 -25.68 -4.40 1.17
C LEU A 488 -26.58 -3.50 2.04
N ILE A 489 -26.50 -2.18 1.83
CA ILE A 489 -27.32 -1.19 2.54
C ILE A 489 -28.03 -0.34 1.49
N HIS A 490 -29.36 -0.41 1.41
CA HIS A 490 -30.15 0.32 0.42
C HIS A 490 -30.49 1.75 0.87
N ASN A 491 -31.16 2.51 0.02
CA ASN A 491 -31.72 3.83 0.37
C ASN A 491 -30.73 4.79 1.10
N TYR A 492 -29.45 4.74 0.73
CA TYR A 492 -28.41 5.52 1.41
C TYR A 492 -28.62 7.03 1.20
N ASN A 493 -28.60 7.81 2.29
CA ASN A 493 -28.92 9.25 2.30
C ASN A 493 -30.27 9.59 1.65
N ASP A 494 -31.31 8.80 1.88
CA ASP A 494 -32.65 8.95 1.27
C ASP A 494 -32.64 8.97 -0.27
N GLN A 495 -31.60 8.41 -0.88
CA GLN A 495 -31.45 8.30 -2.33
C GLN A 495 -31.61 6.84 -2.74
N ALA A 496 -32.02 6.59 -3.98
CA ALA A 496 -32.03 5.26 -4.57
C ALA A 496 -30.59 4.77 -4.85
N LYS A 497 -29.79 4.63 -3.80
CA LYS A 497 -28.40 4.22 -3.80
C LYS A 497 -28.23 3.03 -2.87
N THR A 498 -27.37 2.11 -3.28
CA THR A 498 -26.96 0.97 -2.45
C THR A 498 -25.49 1.11 -2.07
N LEU A 499 -25.19 1.05 -0.78
CA LEU A 499 -23.82 0.83 -0.31
C LEU A 499 -23.51 -0.65 -0.32
N ILE A 500 -22.32 -0.99 -0.79
CA ILE A 500 -21.75 -2.33 -0.71
C ILE A 500 -20.51 -2.24 0.16
N ILE A 501 -20.60 -2.80 1.37
CA ILE A 501 -19.54 -2.74 2.36
C ILE A 501 -18.90 -4.13 2.44
N MET A 502 -17.66 -4.23 1.96
CA MET A 502 -16.87 -5.46 2.00
C MET A 502 -15.86 -5.38 3.12
N LYS A 503 -16.08 -6.15 4.19
CA LYS A 503 -15.10 -6.40 5.24
C LYS A 503 -14.28 -7.63 4.87
N TRP A 504 -12.97 -7.56 5.01
CA TRP A 504 -12.08 -8.70 4.80
C TRP A 504 -10.87 -8.60 5.71
N GLN A 505 -10.28 -9.75 6.04
CA GLN A 505 -9.05 -9.81 6.82
C GLN A 505 -7.87 -9.64 5.84
N HIS A 506 -6.92 -8.78 6.18
CA HIS A 506 -5.80 -8.37 5.32
C HIS A 506 -4.97 -9.55 4.79
N VAL A 507 -4.97 -10.70 5.46
CA VAL A 507 -4.41 -11.97 4.97
C VAL A 507 -4.89 -12.36 3.58
N LEU A 508 -6.15 -12.07 3.28
CA LEU A 508 -6.73 -12.47 2.00
C LEU A 508 -6.12 -11.64 0.88
N ALA A 509 -5.94 -10.34 1.10
CA ALA A 509 -5.59 -9.41 0.05
C ALA A 509 -4.93 -8.16 0.63
N ASP A 510 -3.97 -7.61 -0.10
CA ASP A 510 -3.64 -6.20 0.01
C ASP A 510 -4.58 -5.37 -0.87
N GLY A 511 -4.44 -4.05 -0.88
CA GLY A 511 -5.34 -3.21 -1.67
C GLY A 511 -5.22 -3.40 -3.19
N PHE A 512 -4.15 -3.96 -3.74
CA PHE A 512 -4.06 -4.31 -5.16
C PHE A 512 -4.84 -5.59 -5.47
N ALA A 513 -4.74 -6.61 -4.62
CA ALA A 513 -5.57 -7.80 -4.70
C ALA A 513 -7.05 -7.47 -4.48
N MET A 514 -7.37 -6.60 -3.51
CA MET A 514 -8.73 -6.07 -3.32
C MET A 514 -9.23 -5.37 -4.57
N ARG A 515 -8.39 -4.51 -5.18
CA ARG A 515 -8.74 -3.84 -6.42
C ARG A 515 -9.00 -4.84 -7.55
N SER A 516 -8.21 -5.90 -7.64
CA SER A 516 -8.40 -6.96 -8.64
C SER A 516 -9.72 -7.72 -8.45
N VAL A 517 -10.17 -7.90 -7.19
CA VAL A 517 -11.51 -8.41 -6.89
C VAL A 517 -12.55 -7.43 -7.38
N MET A 518 -12.41 -6.14 -7.06
CA MET A 518 -13.40 -5.16 -7.46
C MET A 518 -13.48 -4.98 -8.99
N ASP A 519 -12.34 -4.97 -9.69
CA ASP A 519 -12.28 -4.97 -11.16
C ASP A 519 -12.91 -6.22 -11.78
N ALA A 520 -12.98 -7.32 -11.04
CA ALA A 520 -13.65 -8.54 -11.49
C ALA A 520 -15.16 -8.50 -11.21
N VAL A 521 -15.59 -7.90 -10.10
CA VAL A 521 -17.02 -7.71 -9.78
C VAL A 521 -17.62 -6.64 -10.71
N CYS A 522 -16.97 -5.49 -10.85
CA CYS A 522 -17.38 -4.39 -11.70
C CYS A 522 -17.02 -4.66 -13.17
N SER A 523 -17.80 -4.12 -14.10
CA SER A 523 -17.38 -3.92 -15.49
C SER A 523 -16.83 -2.50 -15.62
N ILE A 524 -15.69 -2.36 -16.30
CA ILE A 524 -15.23 -1.04 -16.72
C ILE A 524 -16.27 -0.51 -17.70
N GLU A 525 -16.73 0.73 -17.47
CA GLU A 525 -17.49 1.44 -18.48
C GLU A 525 -16.55 1.59 -19.68
N ASN A 526 -16.74 0.74 -20.69
CA ASN A 526 -16.19 1.04 -22.00
C ASN A 526 -16.88 2.35 -22.37
N THR A 527 -16.24 3.47 -22.06
CA THR A 527 -16.61 4.75 -22.61
C THR A 527 -16.67 4.49 -24.10
N LEU A 528 -17.90 4.45 -24.60
CA LEU A 528 -18.18 4.48 -26.02
C LEU A 528 -17.28 5.58 -26.56
N ASP A 529 -16.30 5.20 -27.38
CA ASP A 529 -15.54 6.16 -28.18
C ASP A 529 -16.56 7.14 -28.74
N PRO A 530 -16.42 8.46 -28.49
CA PRO A 530 -17.28 9.43 -29.12
C PRO A 530 -16.95 9.35 -30.61
N VAL A 531 -17.78 8.65 -31.38
CA VAL A 531 -17.97 8.77 -32.83
C VAL A 531 -16.83 9.52 -33.54
N ILE A 532 -15.65 8.91 -33.60
CA ILE A 532 -14.61 9.26 -34.56
C ILE A 532 -14.13 7.93 -35.11
N GLY A 533 -14.67 7.60 -36.28
CA GLY A 533 -14.50 6.31 -36.91
C GLY A 533 -13.06 5.97 -37.22
N GLY A 534 -12.76 4.68 -37.15
CA GLY A 534 -11.67 4.09 -37.92
C GLY A 534 -10.68 3.26 -37.11
N SER A 535 -10.79 1.95 -37.32
CA SER A 535 -9.74 0.93 -37.24
C SER A 535 -9.43 0.24 -35.89
N ASN A 536 -9.81 -1.04 -35.87
CA ASN A 536 -9.13 -2.17 -35.23
C ASN A 536 -8.72 -2.02 -33.76
N LEU A 537 -9.68 -2.22 -32.86
CA LEU A 537 -9.43 -2.61 -31.47
C LEU A 537 -8.75 -3.99 -31.41
N THR A 538 -7.43 -4.00 -31.35
CA THR A 538 -6.67 -5.10 -30.73
C THR A 538 -7.03 -5.18 -29.24
N LYS A 539 -7.33 -6.40 -28.76
CA LYS A 539 -7.42 -6.78 -27.34
C LYS A 539 -6.53 -5.88 -26.47
N HIS A 540 -7.14 -5.11 -25.57
CA HIS A 540 -6.41 -4.37 -24.56
C HIS A 540 -5.43 -5.32 -23.87
N LYS A 541 -4.13 -5.08 -24.09
CA LYS A 541 -3.11 -5.54 -23.15
C LYS A 541 -3.57 -5.01 -21.79
N SER A 542 -3.69 -5.91 -20.81
CA SER A 542 -3.79 -5.60 -19.38
C SER A 542 -3.09 -4.27 -19.11
N LEU A 543 -3.80 -3.31 -18.48
CA LEU A 543 -3.31 -1.97 -18.14
C LEU A 543 -1.79 -1.97 -17.97
N ASP A 544 -1.07 -1.18 -18.77
CA ASP A 544 0.37 -1.07 -18.68
C ASP A 544 0.74 -0.51 -17.31
N ILE A 545 1.02 -1.39 -16.36
CA ILE A 545 1.35 -1.09 -14.94
C ILE A 545 2.44 -0.01 -14.85
N LYS A 546 3.29 0.14 -15.88
CA LYS A 546 4.30 1.20 -15.96
C LYS A 546 3.73 2.61 -15.85
N SER A 547 2.54 2.90 -16.39
CA SER A 547 1.95 4.25 -16.31
C SER A 547 1.42 4.59 -14.91
N MET A 548 1.11 3.58 -14.08
CA MET A 548 0.73 3.78 -12.68
C MET A 548 1.93 3.99 -11.75
N VAL A 549 3.13 3.56 -12.17
CA VAL A 549 4.39 3.71 -11.40
C VAL A 549 5.06 5.07 -11.66
N SER A 550 4.72 5.72 -12.79
CA SER A 550 5.12 7.10 -13.07
C SER A 550 4.22 8.17 -12.39
N LEU A 551 3.16 7.74 -11.69
CA LEU A 551 2.33 8.56 -10.80
C LEU A 551 2.80 8.33 -9.35
#